data_AF-A0A1J5IEH3-F1
#
_entry.id   AF-A0A1J5IEH3-F1
#
_cell.length_a   1.000
_cell.length_b   1.000
_cell.length_c   1.000
_cell.angle_alpha   90.00
_cell.angle_beta   90.00
_cell.angle_gamma   90.00
#
_symmetry.space_group_name_H-M   'P 1'
#
loop_
_entity.id
_entity.type
_entity.pdbx_description
1 polymer ?
#
loop_
_entity_poly.entity_id
_entity_poly.type
_entity_poly.pdbx_seq_one_letter_code
_entity_poly.pdbx_strand_id
1 'polypeptide(L)'
;MARTTRPGQVGEHKMPATKEETPRHPDPKQVVAIRESYQEYANTGITKAQEYCATQLHTGLRTWQQWERGERKMHPAFWELINIKIKRVSV
;
A
#
# COMPACT_ATOMS: atom_id res chain seq x y z
N MET A 1 -47.10 -37.07 -15.45
CA MET A 1 -45.82 -36.83 -14.75
C MET A 1 -44.83 -36.28 -15.75
N ALA A 2 -44.71 -34.95 -15.85
CA ALA A 2 -43.93 -34.28 -16.89
C ALA A 2 -42.45 -34.19 -16.49
N ARG A 3 -41.57 -34.79 -17.29
CA ARG A 3 -40.12 -34.58 -17.24
C ARG A 3 -39.80 -33.32 -18.02
N THR A 4 -39.47 -32.24 -17.32
CA THR A 4 -38.93 -31.02 -17.93
C THR A 4 -37.42 -31.01 -17.75
N THR A 5 -36.71 -31.46 -18.77
CA THR A 5 -35.26 -31.26 -18.92
C THR A 5 -35.01 -29.80 -19.29
N ARG A 6 -34.23 -29.07 -18.48
CA ARG A 6 -33.79 -27.71 -18.84
C ARG A 6 -32.63 -27.79 -19.85
N PRO A 7 -32.69 -27.05 -20.97
CA PRO A 7 -31.60 -26.96 -21.93
C PRO A 7 -30.63 -25.82 -21.58
N GLY A 8 -29.34 -26.09 -21.75
CA GLY A 8 -28.30 -25.11 -22.07
C GLY A 8 -27.88 -24.13 -20.98
N GLN A 9 -26.74 -24.36 -20.35
CA GLN A 9 -25.79 -23.27 -20.16
C GLN A 9 -24.36 -23.75 -20.46
N VAL A 10 -23.83 -23.11 -21.49
CA VAL A 10 -22.46 -23.12 -22.02
C VAL A 10 -21.41 -22.90 -20.93
N GLY A 11 -20.27 -23.56 -21.11
CA GLY A 11 -19.30 -23.84 -20.06
C GLY A 11 -18.61 -22.64 -19.42
N GLU A 12 -18.25 -22.83 -18.16
CA GLU A 12 -17.17 -22.08 -17.53
C GLU A 12 -15.86 -22.77 -17.93
N HIS A 13 -15.32 -22.38 -19.10
CA HIS A 13 -13.89 -22.45 -19.30
C HIS A 13 -13.25 -21.69 -18.12
N LYS A 14 -12.63 -22.43 -17.20
CA LYS A 14 -11.76 -21.89 -16.16
C LYS A 14 -10.57 -21.24 -16.85
N MET A 15 -10.76 -19.99 -17.29
CA MET A 15 -9.67 -19.10 -17.65
C MET A 15 -8.74 -19.08 -16.43
N PRO A 16 -7.46 -19.48 -16.56
CA PRO A 16 -6.52 -19.21 -15.49
C PRO A 16 -6.56 -17.70 -15.28
N ALA A 17 -6.82 -17.25 -14.06
CA ALA A 17 -6.71 -15.85 -13.71
C ALA A 17 -5.27 -15.42 -14.02
N THR A 18 -5.05 -14.87 -15.21
CA THR A 18 -3.94 -13.97 -15.49
C THR A 18 -4.00 -12.94 -14.39
N LYS A 19 -2.97 -12.89 -13.54
CA LYS A 19 -2.82 -11.95 -12.43
C LYS A 19 -2.97 -10.53 -12.97
N GLU A 20 -4.19 -10.01 -13.02
CA GLU A 20 -4.41 -8.58 -13.22
C GLU A 20 -3.77 -7.90 -12.01
N GLU A 21 -2.67 -7.19 -12.27
CA GLU A 21 -1.83 -6.54 -11.27
C GLU A 21 -2.62 -5.43 -10.59
N THR A 22 -3.34 -5.78 -9.52
CA THR A 22 -3.96 -4.81 -8.61
C THR A 22 -2.94 -3.72 -8.24
N PRO A 23 -3.33 -2.43 -8.17
CA PRO A 23 -2.43 -1.36 -7.76
C PRO A 23 -1.70 -1.74 -6.46
N ARG A 24 -0.38 -1.90 -6.53
CA ARG A 24 0.41 -2.55 -5.48
C ARG A 24 0.48 -1.63 -4.26
N HIS A 25 -0.41 -1.84 -3.30
CA HIS A 25 -0.30 -1.22 -1.98
C HIS A 25 1.05 -1.60 -1.35
N PRO A 26 1.76 -0.68 -0.67
CA PRO A 26 3.00 -1.03 -0.02
C PRO A 26 2.74 -1.98 1.13
N ASP A 27 3.68 -2.90 1.33
CA ASP A 27 3.74 -3.71 2.55
C ASP A 27 4.10 -2.80 3.75
N PRO A 28 3.59 -3.07 4.97
CA PRO A 28 3.95 -2.31 6.16
C PRO A 28 5.47 -2.20 6.37
N LYS A 29 6.24 -3.24 6.00
CA LYS A 29 7.71 -3.21 6.07
C LYS A 29 8.32 -2.15 5.14
N GLN A 30 7.71 -1.91 3.99
CA GLN A 30 8.17 -0.87 3.06
C GLN A 30 7.90 0.53 3.62
N VAL A 31 6.76 0.73 4.29
CA VAL A 31 6.44 1.99 4.98
C VAL A 31 7.45 2.25 6.10
N VAL A 32 7.78 1.22 6.88
CA VAL A 32 8.81 1.26 7.92
C VAL A 32 10.19 1.59 7.35
N ALA A 33 10.60 0.93 6.26
CA ALA A 33 11.90 1.16 5.63
C ALA A 33 12.08 2.60 5.12
N ILE A 34 11.01 3.21 4.58
CA ILE A 34 11.06 4.63 4.18
C ILE A 34 11.27 5.55 5.40
N ARG A 35 10.55 5.32 6.51
CA ARG A 35 10.78 6.09 7.73
C ARG A 35 12.22 5.92 8.22
N GLU A 36 12.73 4.69 8.23
CA GLU A 36 14.10 4.39 8.67
C GLU A 36 15.15 5.10 7.80
N SER A 37 14.97 5.12 6.48
CA SER A 37 15.87 5.86 5.59
C SER A 37 15.94 7.35 5.91
N TYR A 38 14.80 7.98 6.23
CA TYR A 38 14.77 9.37 6.68
C TYR A 38 15.35 9.54 8.09
N GLN A 39 15.06 8.60 8.98
CA GLN A 39 15.57 8.60 10.35
C GLN A 39 17.10 8.58 10.37
N GLU A 40 17.71 7.72 9.55
CA GLU A 40 19.16 7.60 9.36
C GLU A 40 19.74 8.87 8.73
N TYR A 41 19.15 9.34 7.63
CA TYR A 41 19.62 10.56 6.96
C TYR A 41 19.61 11.79 7.88
N ALA A 42 18.50 12.00 8.60
CA ALA A 42 18.34 13.17 9.46
C ALA A 42 18.92 12.99 10.86
N ASN A 43 19.42 11.80 11.20
CA ASN A 43 19.85 11.40 12.54
C ASN A 43 18.84 11.79 13.63
N THR A 44 17.57 11.42 13.43
CA THR A 44 16.46 11.79 14.32
C THR A 44 15.87 10.58 15.07
N GLY A 45 15.08 10.85 16.10
CA GLY A 45 14.31 9.81 16.78
C GLY A 45 13.08 9.37 15.98
N ILE A 46 12.56 8.17 16.29
CA ILE A 46 11.44 7.54 15.58
C ILE A 46 10.20 8.44 15.49
N THR A 47 9.83 9.14 16.56
CA THR A 47 8.65 10.01 16.60
C THR A 47 8.75 11.16 15.61
N LYS A 48 9.90 11.85 15.58
CA LYS A 48 10.14 12.95 14.64
C LYS A 48 10.15 12.47 13.18
N ALA A 49 10.70 11.28 12.93
CA ALA A 49 10.69 10.68 11.59
C ALA A 49 9.25 10.33 11.13
N GLN A 50 8.42 9.75 12.01
CA GLN A 50 7.02 9.46 11.72
C GLN A 50 6.21 10.73 11.44
N GLU A 51 6.39 11.77 12.28
CA GLU A 51 5.75 13.07 12.10
C GLU A 51 6.13 13.69 10.75
N TYR A 52 7.42 13.70 10.43
CA TYR A 52 7.91 14.22 9.15
C TYR A 52 7.27 13.49 7.97
N CYS A 53 7.27 12.16 7.96
CA CYS A 53 6.68 11.37 6.87
C CYS A 53 5.17 11.63 6.73
N ALA A 54 4.45 11.73 7.84
CA ALA A 54 3.03 12.07 7.85
C ALA A 54 2.78 13.48 7.28
N THR A 55 3.59 14.47 7.67
CA THR A 55 3.54 15.84 7.15
C THR A 55 3.83 15.88 5.65
N GLN A 56 4.81 15.11 5.16
CA GLN A 56 5.09 15.01 3.72
C GLN A 56 3.89 14.47 2.93
N LEU A 57 3.04 13.65 3.54
CA LEU A 57 1.82 13.16 2.91
C LEU A 57 0.57 14.00 3.21
N HIS A 58 0.71 15.09 3.97
CA HIS A 58 -0.43 15.88 4.46
C HIS A 58 -1.46 15.01 5.21
N THR A 59 -0.96 14.08 6.03
CA THR A 59 -1.76 13.17 6.85
C THR A 59 -1.40 13.28 8.32
N GLY A 60 -2.22 12.70 9.20
CA GLY A 60 -1.94 12.67 10.64
C GLY A 60 -0.96 11.56 11.04
N LEU A 61 -0.23 11.79 12.13
CA LEU A 61 0.73 10.83 12.72
C LEU A 61 0.10 9.45 12.99
N ARG A 62 -1.11 9.42 13.54
CA ARG A 62 -1.80 8.16 13.84
C ARG A 62 -2.07 7.34 12.57
N THR A 63 -2.41 7.98 11.45
CA THR A 63 -2.61 7.32 10.17
C THR A 63 -1.32 6.67 9.68
N TRP A 64 -0.18 7.38 9.79
CA TRP A 64 1.13 6.82 9.45
C TRP A 64 1.45 5.57 10.29
N GLN A 65 1.28 5.67 11.61
CA GLN A 65 1.52 4.54 12.52
C GLN A 65 0.60 3.33 12.26
N GLN A 66 -0.63 3.56 11.79
CA GLN A 66 -1.52 2.47 11.37
C GLN A 66 -1.02 1.76 10.12
N TRP A 67 -0.41 2.49 9.18
CA TRP A 67 0.22 1.90 8.00
C TRP A 67 1.45 1.07 8.37
N GLU A 68 2.29 1.56 9.29
CA GLU A 68 3.47 0.82 9.78
C GLU A 68 3.11 -0.49 10.50
N ARG A 69 2.00 -0.49 11.24
CA ARG A 69 1.51 -1.70 11.94
C ARG A 69 0.73 -2.64 11.03
N GLY A 70 0.40 -2.22 9.81
CA GLY A 70 -0.51 -2.94 8.93
C GLY A 70 -1.98 -2.93 9.37
N GLU A 71 -2.35 -2.08 10.34
CA GLU A 71 -3.74 -1.85 10.75
C GLU A 71 -4.57 -1.24 9.60
N ARG A 72 -3.92 -0.49 8.69
CA ARG A 72 -4.52 0.10 7.50
C ARG A 72 -3.61 -0.08 6.29
N LYS A 73 -4.20 -0.20 5.09
CA LYS A 73 -3.45 -0.14 3.83
C LYS A 73 -3.23 1.30 3.40
N MET A 74 -1.99 1.64 3.04
CA MET A 74 -1.66 2.92 2.42
C MET A 74 -2.17 2.94 0.98
N HIS A 75 -2.70 4.08 0.54
CA HIS A 75 -3.13 4.25 -0.86
C HIS A 75 -1.90 4.28 -1.78
N PRO A 76 -1.91 3.61 -2.95
CA PRO A 76 -0.74 3.59 -3.86
C PRO A 76 -0.27 4.99 -4.26
N ALA A 77 -1.18 5.93 -4.47
CA ALA A 77 -0.80 7.33 -4.75
C ALA A 77 0.00 8.00 -3.63
N PHE A 78 -0.29 7.68 -2.36
CA PHE A 78 0.52 8.17 -1.23
C PHE A 78 1.88 7.50 -1.19
N TRP A 79 1.93 6.20 -1.51
CA TRP A 79 3.19 5.48 -1.60
C TRP A 79 4.13 6.07 -2.67
N GLU A 80 3.61 6.35 -3.86
CA GLU A 80 4.40 7.01 -4.92
C GLU A 80 4.85 8.41 -4.49
N LEU A 81 3.95 9.19 -3.87
CA LEU A 81 4.25 10.54 -3.41
C LEU A 81 5.36 10.59 -2.36
N ILE A 82 5.32 9.71 -1.34
CA ILE A 82 6.34 9.70 -0.29
C ILE A 82 7.69 9.26 -0.84
N ASN A 83 7.73 8.31 -1.78
CA ASN A 83 8.95 7.91 -2.47
C ASN A 83 9.59 9.07 -3.22
N ILE A 84 8.79 9.87 -3.93
CA ILE A 84 9.28 11.06 -4.64
C ILE A 84 9.82 12.10 -3.64
N LYS A 85 9.09 12.35 -2.54
CA LYS A 85 9.46 13.36 -1.56
C LYS A 85 10.71 12.98 -0.75
N ILE A 86 10.88 11.71 -0.38
CA ILE A 86 12.04 11.25 0.39
C ILE A 86 13.27 11.00 -0.49
N LYS A 87 13.14 10.51 -1.74
CA LYS A 87 14.28 10.43 -2.65
C LYS A 87 14.92 11.78 -2.97
N ARG A 88 14.14 12.87 -2.91
CA ARG A 88 14.66 14.24 -3.05
C ARG A 88 15.55 14.70 -1.89
N VAL A 89 15.53 13.98 -0.77
CA VAL A 89 16.34 14.28 0.41
C VAL A 89 17.77 13.72 0.26
N SER A 90 18.08 12.96 -0.79
CA SER A 90 19.45 12.53 -1.14
C SER A 90 20.24 13.64 -1.84
N VAL A 91 20.77 14.60 -1.09
CA VAL A 91 21.82 15.55 -1.53
C VAL A 91 22.90 15.63 -0.45
#